data_AF-A0A1I4GEP0-F1
#
_entry.id   AF-A0A1I4GEP0-F1
#
_cell.length_a   1.000
_cell.length_b   1.000
_cell.length_c   1.000
_cell.angle_alpha   90.00
_cell.angle_beta   90.00
_cell.angle_gamma   90.00
#
_symmetry.space_group_name_H-M   'P 1'
#
loop_
_entity.id
_entity.type
_entity.pdbx_description
1 polymer ?
#
loop_
_entity_poly.entity_id
_entity_poly.type
_entity_poly.pdbx_seq_one_letter_code
_entity_poly.pdbx_strand_id
1 'polypeptide(L)'
;MSNSVKVSEFDYESDDEGNLVVTATLRNESDEAATVTLIASVTAGKGKNEREVDQSEQFELSEGASADAAFTFDVPYTRFERNGGLDLEVHPA
;
A
#
# COMPACT_ATOMS: atom_id res chain seq x y z
N MET A 1 6.83 -14.12 -18.36
CA MET A 1 6.16 -14.69 -17.18
C MET A 1 5.59 -13.51 -16.43
N SER A 2 4.28 -13.45 -16.26
CA SER A 2 3.65 -12.38 -15.49
C SER A 2 3.53 -12.87 -14.06
N ASN A 3 4.36 -12.35 -13.14
CA ASN A 3 4.10 -12.50 -11.71
C ASN A 3 2.76 -11.83 -11.47
N SER A 4 1.70 -12.63 -11.30
CA SER A 4 0.33 -12.11 -11.26
C SER A 4 -0.15 -11.93 -9.83
N VAL A 5 0.74 -11.52 -8.93
CA VAL A 5 0.34 -10.98 -7.63
C VAL A 5 -0.05 -9.53 -7.83
N LYS A 6 -1.25 -9.16 -7.38
CA LYS A 6 -1.79 -7.80 -7.54
C LYS A 6 -2.49 -7.35 -6.27
N VAL A 7 -2.63 -6.04 -6.12
CA VAL A 7 -3.57 -5.45 -5.17
C VAL A 7 -4.99 -5.66 -5.71
N SER A 8 -5.82 -6.36 -4.94
CA SER A 8 -7.20 -6.70 -5.31
C SER A 8 -8.21 -5.73 -4.72
N GLU A 9 -7.95 -5.22 -3.53
CA GLU A 9 -8.74 -4.21 -2.83
C GLU A 9 -7.78 -3.30 -2.07
N PHE A 10 -8.13 -2.03 -1.94
CA PHE A 10 -7.43 -1.10 -1.06
C PHE A 10 -8.42 -0.07 -0.51
N ASP A 11 -8.12 0.41 0.69
CA ASP A 11 -8.86 1.48 1.35
C ASP A 11 -7.90 2.34 2.19
N TYR A 12 -8.37 3.51 2.61
CA TYR A 12 -7.62 4.38 3.50
C TYR A 12 -8.54 5.08 4.50
N GLU A 13 -8.08 5.14 5.75
CA GLU A 13 -8.83 5.71 6.86
C GLU A 13 -7.92 6.48 7.82
N SER A 14 -8.52 7.07 8.85
CA SER A 14 -7.78 7.68 9.96
C SER A 14 -7.71 6.72 11.14
N ASP A 15 -6.54 6.55 11.75
CA ASP A 15 -6.45 5.87 13.05
C ASP A 15 -6.99 6.74 14.22
N ASP A 16 -6.95 6.18 15.43
CA ASP A 16 -7.36 6.85 16.66
C ASP A 16 -6.55 8.14 16.97
N GLU A 17 -5.33 8.25 16.40
CA GLU A 17 -4.46 9.42 16.54
C GLU A 17 -4.64 10.45 15.41
N GLY A 18 -5.47 10.13 14.40
CA GLY A 18 -5.77 10.97 13.24
C GLY A 18 -4.76 10.86 12.09
N ASN A 19 -3.89 9.85 12.14
CA ASN A 19 -2.91 9.54 11.11
C ASN A 19 -3.55 8.71 9.99
N LEU A 20 -3.01 8.82 8.78
CA LEU A 20 -3.43 8.04 7.63
C LEU A 20 -3.04 6.57 7.81
N VAL A 21 -4.02 5.68 7.70
CA VAL A 21 -3.82 4.25 7.57
C VAL A 21 -4.25 3.84 6.17
N VAL A 22 -3.41 3.08 5.48
CA VAL A 22 -3.71 2.50 4.17
C VAL A 22 -3.76 0.99 4.33
N THR A 23 -4.88 0.38 3.95
CA THR A 23 -5.06 -1.07 3.93
C THR A 23 -5.12 -1.57 2.50
N ALA A 24 -4.48 -2.69 2.21
CA ALA A 24 -4.49 -3.30 0.89
C ALA A 24 -4.52 -4.83 0.97
N THR A 25 -5.34 -5.47 0.14
CA THR A 25 -5.39 -6.93 0.02
C THR A 25 -4.66 -7.37 -1.24
N LEU A 26 -3.56 -8.08 -1.06
CA LEU A 26 -2.83 -8.74 -2.13
C LEU A 26 -3.47 -10.08 -2.47
N ARG A 27 -3.46 -10.45 -3.76
CA ARG A 27 -3.89 -11.76 -4.22
C ARG A 27 -2.90 -12.32 -5.23
N ASN A 28 -2.46 -13.55 -5.01
CA ASN A 28 -1.69 -14.31 -5.98
C ASN A 28 -2.64 -15.00 -6.98
N GLU A 29 -2.69 -14.50 -8.21
CA GLU A 29 -3.48 -15.10 -9.30
C GLU A 29 -2.64 -16.06 -10.17
N SER A 30 -1.42 -16.37 -9.77
CA SER A 30 -0.59 -17.35 -10.47
C SER A 30 -0.79 -18.76 -9.93
N ASP A 31 -0.39 -19.73 -10.76
CA ASP A 31 -0.43 -21.17 -10.45
C ASP A 31 0.79 -21.62 -9.61
N GLU A 32 1.59 -20.68 -9.10
CA GLU A 32 2.82 -20.93 -8.35
C GLU A 32 2.88 -20.04 -7.10
N ALA A 33 3.67 -20.44 -6.10
CA ALA A 33 3.96 -19.56 -4.97
C ALA A 33 4.82 -18.37 -5.42
N ALA A 34 4.60 -17.19 -4.83
CA ALA A 34 5.29 -15.97 -5.19
C ALA A 34 5.69 -15.17 -3.93
N THR A 35 6.89 -14.61 -3.98
CA THR A 35 7.37 -13.62 -3.00
C THR A 35 7.35 -12.25 -3.63
N VAL A 36 6.67 -11.29 -3.00
CA VAL A 36 6.55 -9.92 -3.49
C VAL A 36 6.78 -8.91 -2.38
N THR A 37 7.13 -7.69 -2.77
CA THR A 37 7.16 -6.51 -1.91
C THR A 37 6.06 -5.57 -2.36
N LEU A 38 5.14 -5.26 -1.46
CA LEU A 38 4.17 -4.17 -1.64
C LEU A 38 4.80 -2.89 -1.12
N ILE A 39 4.81 -1.85 -1.95
CA ILE A 39 5.25 -0.51 -1.61
C ILE A 39 4.02 0.40 -1.65
N ALA A 40 3.79 1.12 -0.56
CA ALA A 40 2.77 2.13 -0.45
C ALA A 40 3.43 3.50 -0.33
N SER A 41 3.20 4.35 -1.34
CA SER A 41 3.74 5.70 -1.42
C SER A 41 2.64 6.73 -1.20
N VAL A 42 2.81 7.55 -0.16
CA VAL A 42 1.87 8.61 0.20
C VAL A 42 2.53 9.96 -0.03
N THR A 43 1.93 10.74 -0.92
CA THR A 43 2.21 12.17 -1.06
C THR A 43 1.19 12.96 -0.24
N ALA A 44 1.62 13.93 0.56
CA ALA A 44 0.71 14.81 1.30
C ALA A 44 1.19 16.28 1.33
N GLY A 45 0.28 17.19 1.00
CA GLY A 45 0.54 18.64 0.98
C GLY A 45 0.60 19.19 -0.44
N LYS A 46 1.18 20.38 -0.62
CA LYS A 46 1.26 21.02 -1.95
C LYS A 46 2.46 21.94 -2.05
N GLY A 47 3.15 21.89 -3.19
CA GLY A 47 4.29 22.75 -3.49
C GLY A 47 5.43 22.56 -2.49
N LYS A 48 5.94 23.64 -1.90
CA LYS A 48 7.06 23.58 -0.94
C LYS A 48 6.79 22.80 0.36
N ASN A 49 5.53 22.48 0.64
CA ASN A 49 5.10 21.72 1.81
C ASN A 49 4.63 20.30 1.43
N GLU A 50 4.84 19.88 0.19
CA GLU A 50 4.62 18.50 -0.22
C GLU A 50 5.66 17.60 0.44
N ARG A 51 5.21 16.42 0.89
CA ARG A 51 6.07 15.39 1.45
C ARG A 51 5.62 14.06 0.89
N GLU A 52 6.58 13.28 0.44
CA GLU A 52 6.40 11.88 0.06
C GLU A 52 6.95 10.99 1.17
N VAL A 53 6.21 9.93 1.50
CA VAL A 53 6.57 8.93 2.49
C VAL A 53 6.23 7.57 1.92
N ASP A 54 7.22 6.69 1.86
CA ASP A 54 7.07 5.32 1.41
C ASP A 54 7.12 4.36 2.59
N GLN A 55 6.26 3.35 2.55
CA GLN A 55 6.41 2.16 3.37
C GLN A 55 6.35 0.92 2.48
N SER A 56 7.01 -0.15 2.92
CA SER A 56 7.02 -1.39 2.17
C SER A 56 7.00 -2.59 3.09
N GLU A 57 6.35 -3.65 2.65
CA GLU A 57 6.27 -4.92 3.36
C GLU A 57 6.38 -6.08 2.36
N GLN A 58 7.07 -7.14 2.77
CA GLN A 58 7.29 -8.32 1.95
C GLN A 58 6.27 -9.41 2.31
N PHE A 59 5.71 -10.06 1.30
CA PHE A 59 4.72 -11.12 1.42
C PHE A 59 5.15 -12.37 0.68
N GLU A 60 4.93 -13.52 1.31
CA GLU A 60 5.02 -14.84 0.67
C GLU A 60 3.61 -15.40 0.50
N LEU A 61 3.17 -15.49 -0.75
CA LEU A 61 1.81 -15.93 -1.10
C LEU A 61 1.86 -17.28 -1.80
N SER A 62 1.16 -18.26 -1.24
CA SER A 62 0.91 -19.54 -1.94
C SER A 62 0.03 -19.33 -3.18
N GLU A 63 -0.04 -20.35 -4.04
CA GLU A 63 -0.96 -20.39 -5.18
C GLU A 63 -2.39 -20.00 -4.75
N GLY A 64 -2.99 -19.03 -5.44
CA GLY A 64 -4.37 -18.58 -5.17
C GLY A 64 -4.59 -17.87 -3.83
N ALA A 65 -3.56 -17.69 -3.01
CA ALA A 65 -3.68 -17.10 -1.67
C ALA A 65 -3.83 -15.58 -1.70
N SER A 66 -4.36 -15.03 -0.61
CA SER A 66 -4.45 -13.59 -0.35
C SER A 66 -3.81 -13.24 0.98
N ALA A 67 -3.30 -12.02 1.09
CA ALA A 67 -2.81 -11.44 2.33
C ALA A 67 -3.20 -9.97 2.43
N ASP A 68 -3.46 -9.52 3.65
CA ASP A 68 -3.79 -8.13 3.94
C ASP A 68 -2.55 -7.41 4.49
N ALA A 69 -2.36 -6.18 4.02
CA ALA A 69 -1.32 -5.25 4.45
C ALA A 69 -1.98 -4.02 5.08
N ALA A 70 -1.34 -3.45 6.10
CA ALA A 70 -1.77 -2.21 6.72
C ALA A 70 -0.55 -1.32 7.00
N PHE A 71 -0.54 -0.12 6.42
CA PHE A 71 0.52 0.86 6.57
C PHE A 71 0.00 2.10 7.29
N THR A 72 0.56 2.40 8.46
CA THR A 72 0.28 3.65 9.19
C THR A 72 1.35 4.67 8.86
N PHE A 73 0.96 5.80 8.29
CA PHE A 73 1.86 6.90 7.93
C PHE A 73 1.78 8.01 8.98
N ASP A 74 2.93 8.57 9.38
CA ASP A 74 3.02 9.81 10.17
C ASP A 74 2.64 11.03 9.32
N VAL A 75 1.41 11.01 8.82
CA VAL A 75 0.77 11.98 7.94
C VAL A 75 -0.67 12.12 8.42
N PRO A 76 -1.11 13.33 8.83
CA PRO A 76 -2.51 13.53 9.23
C PRO A 76 -3.47 13.23 8.09
N TYR A 77 -4.49 12.40 8.33
CA TYR A 77 -5.49 12.01 7.33
C TYR A 77 -6.12 13.23 6.64
N THR A 78 -6.48 14.26 7.41
CA THR A 78 -7.08 15.50 6.88
C THR A 78 -6.17 16.28 5.92
N ARG A 79 -4.85 16.12 6.02
CA ARG A 79 -3.88 16.72 5.09
C ARG A 79 -3.82 15.94 3.79
N PHE A 80 -3.84 14.61 3.89
CA PHE A 80 -3.91 13.70 2.75
C PHE A 80 -5.23 13.89 1.99
N GLU A 81 -6.39 13.89 2.66
CA GLU A 81 -7.69 14.05 1.99
C GLU A 81 -7.78 15.34 1.14
N ARG A 82 -7.13 16.42 1.57
CA ARG A 82 -7.18 17.71 0.88
C ARG A 82 -6.27 17.83 -0.34
N ASN A 83 -5.06 17.26 -0.29
CA ASN A 83 -4.04 17.41 -1.33
C ASN A 83 -3.08 16.22 -1.35
N GLY A 84 -3.60 15.02 -1.17
CA GLY A 84 -2.82 13.79 -1.07
C GLY A 84 -2.88 12.97 -2.34
N GLY A 85 -1.85 12.15 -2.52
CA GLY A 85 -1.80 11.10 -3.53
C GLY A 85 -1.38 9.79 -2.87
N LEU A 86 -1.97 8.69 -3.30
CA LEU A 86 -1.61 7.34 -2.88
C LEU A 86 -1.24 6.56 -4.13
N ASP A 87 -0.09 5.91 -4.10
CA ASP A 87 0.33 4.93 -5.09
C ASP A 87 0.67 3.61 -4.39
N LEU A 88 0.29 2.49 -5.01
CA LEU A 88 0.52 1.13 -4.51
C LEU A 88 1.20 0.31 -5.59
N GLU A 89 2.44 -0.08 -5.35
CA GLU A 89 3.26 -0.86 -6.29
C GLU A 89 3.58 -2.24 -5.74
N VAL A 90 3.45 -3.27 -6.58
CA VAL A 90 3.84 -4.64 -6.23
C VAL A 90 5.03 -5.04 -7.07
N HIS A 91 6.15 -5.33 -6.41
CA HIS A 91 7.37 -5.79 -7.06
C HIS A 91 7.68 -7.24 -6.69
N PRO A 92 8.18 -8.05 -7.62
CA PRO A 92 8.78 -9.33 -7.25
C PRO A 92 10.02 -9.08 -6.38
N ALA A 93 10.19 -9.92 -5.36
CA ALA A 93 11.36 -9.88 -4.47
C ALA A 93 12.63 -10.42 -5.14
#